data_AF-A0AAD9NI39-F1
#
_entry.id   AF-A0AAD9NI39-F1
#
_cell.length_a   1.000
_cell.length_b   1.000
_cell.length_c   1.000
_cell.angle_alpha   90.00
_cell.angle_beta   90.00
_cell.angle_gamma   90.00
#
_symmetry.space_group_name_H-M   'P 1'
#
loop_
_entity.id
_entity.type
_entity.pdbx_description
1 polymer ?
#
loop_
_entity_poly.entity_id
_entity_poly.type
_entity_poly.pdbx_seq_one_letter_code
_entity_poly.pdbx_strand_id
1 'polypeptide(L)'
;MHVTEVQKHFCNHHKPNGWLSECKESVKPQFPNDTRWKSQLTCLDTFIKNRTHYMIIVQDHEDEMDANIAKKIQDFKNAQDLAAQLRPIGYALDKSQSRNCSNAVGCRIWIQLKVEPVLEQNIWLQKNVIPDIKVKKLTMTQMNTVNEWLVAKDPKYIWYLIAYEAKASPFPPSFFTDNAVSLSPVT
;
A
#
# COMPACT_ATOMS: atom_id res chain seq x y z
N MET A 1 -9.85 17.60 2.14
CA MET A 1 -10.16 16.20 1.76
C MET A 1 -11.61 15.99 2.07
N HIS A 2 -12.43 15.59 1.10
CA HIS A 2 -13.90 15.61 1.24
C HIS A 2 -14.39 14.84 2.47
N VAL A 3 -13.85 13.65 2.72
CA VAL A 3 -14.21 12.82 3.89
C VAL A 3 -13.92 13.52 5.22
N THR A 4 -12.74 14.15 5.39
CA THR A 4 -12.41 14.82 6.66
C THR A 4 -13.34 15.99 6.95
N GLU A 5 -13.80 16.68 5.91
CA GLU A 5 -14.70 17.83 6.06
C GLU A 5 -16.11 17.39 6.47
N VAL A 6 -16.61 16.30 5.86
CA VAL A 6 -17.88 15.67 6.28
C VAL A 6 -17.77 15.21 7.73
N GLN A 7 -16.74 14.44 8.08
CA GLN A 7 -16.53 13.99 9.45
C GLN A 7 -16.52 15.17 10.42
N LYS A 8 -15.89 16.30 10.05
CA LYS A 8 -15.75 17.50 10.89
C LYS A 8 -17.09 18.17 11.10
N HIS A 9 -17.90 18.22 10.06
CA HIS A 9 -19.25 18.73 10.13
C HIS A 9 -20.09 17.95 11.15
N PHE A 10 -20.14 16.62 11.00
CA PHE A 10 -20.94 15.75 11.87
C PHE A 10 -20.38 15.61 13.30
N CYS A 11 -19.09 15.85 13.54
CA CYS A 11 -18.56 15.82 14.90
C CYS A 11 -18.71 17.15 15.64
N ASN A 12 -18.47 18.28 14.97
CA ASN A 12 -18.28 19.56 15.65
C ASN A 12 -19.54 20.45 15.67
N HIS A 13 -20.55 20.15 14.86
CA HIS A 13 -21.79 20.93 14.83
C HIS A 13 -22.87 20.24 15.66
N HIS A 14 -23.49 20.99 16.59
CA HIS A 14 -24.48 20.45 17.53
C HIS A 14 -25.63 19.70 16.85
N LYS A 15 -26.21 20.28 15.79
CA LYS A 15 -27.34 19.69 15.07
C LYS A 15 -26.94 18.39 14.32
N PRO A 16 -26.01 18.41 13.35
CA PRO A 16 -25.51 17.18 12.70
C PRO A 16 -25.03 16.08 13.65
N ASN A 17 -24.36 16.45 14.73
CA ASN A 17 -23.92 15.49 15.75
C ASN A 17 -25.12 14.85 16.46
N GLY A 18 -26.10 15.66 16.86
CA GLY A 18 -27.36 15.21 17.46
C GLY A 18 -28.10 14.22 16.55
N TRP A 19 -28.39 14.62 15.31
CA TRP A 19 -29.08 13.79 14.32
C TRP A 19 -28.39 12.44 14.08
N LEU A 20 -27.06 12.44 14.01
CA LEU A 20 -26.28 11.20 13.85
C LEU A 20 -26.33 10.33 15.11
N SER A 21 -26.32 10.92 16.30
CA SER A 21 -26.39 10.18 17.56
C SER A 21 -27.73 9.49 17.79
N GLU A 22 -28.79 9.98 17.16
CA GLU A 22 -30.13 9.39 17.17
C GLU A 22 -30.25 8.18 16.23
N CYS A 23 -29.39 8.10 15.21
CA CYS A 23 -29.35 6.96 14.30
C CYS A 23 -28.79 5.71 15.01
N LYS A 24 -29.59 4.64 15.08
CA LYS A 24 -29.14 3.34 15.60
C LYS A 24 -27.97 2.80 14.76
N GLU A 25 -26.99 2.22 15.44
CA GLU A 25 -25.76 1.64 14.86
C GLU A 25 -24.77 2.64 14.24
N SER A 26 -25.07 3.95 14.31
CA SER A 26 -24.12 4.98 13.92
C SER A 26 -22.87 4.91 14.80
N VAL A 27 -21.73 5.31 14.23
CA VAL A 27 -20.47 5.43 14.98
C VAL A 27 -20.03 6.87 15.05
N LYS A 28 -19.38 7.24 16.16
CA LYS A 28 -18.83 8.58 16.30
C LYS A 28 -17.80 8.84 15.18
N PRO A 29 -17.99 9.91 14.38
CA PRO A 29 -17.02 10.35 13.38
C PRO A 29 -15.59 10.44 13.92
N GLN A 30 -14.61 9.97 13.16
CA GLN A 30 -13.19 9.97 13.55
C GLN A 30 -12.37 10.86 12.62
N PHE A 31 -11.38 11.53 13.18
CA PHE A 31 -10.44 12.35 12.44
C PHE A 31 -9.07 11.70 12.35
N PRO A 32 -8.36 11.93 11.25
CA PRO A 32 -6.95 11.61 11.24
C PRO A 32 -6.19 12.44 12.28
N ASN A 33 -5.20 11.80 12.90
CA ASN A 33 -4.24 12.37 13.82
C ASN A 33 -2.85 12.14 13.23
N ASP A 34 -2.04 13.18 13.18
CA ASP A 34 -0.70 13.16 12.57
C ASP A 34 0.24 12.13 13.21
N THR A 35 0.04 11.81 14.49
CA THR A 35 0.91 10.90 15.25
C THR A 35 0.54 9.42 15.10
N ARG A 36 -0.66 9.10 14.61
CA ARG A 36 -1.19 7.73 14.59
C ARG A 36 -1.51 7.30 13.17
N TRP A 37 -0.61 6.57 12.54
CA TRP A 37 -0.73 6.17 11.12
C TRP A 37 -2.06 5.49 10.75
N LYS A 38 -2.70 4.76 11.68
CA LYS A 38 -3.99 4.07 11.43
C LYS A 38 -5.21 5.00 11.43
N SER A 39 -5.07 6.23 11.94
CA SER A 39 -6.20 7.15 12.07
C SER A 39 -6.84 7.55 10.75
N GLN A 40 -6.05 7.58 9.66
CA GLN A 40 -6.57 7.84 8.31
C GLN A 40 -7.55 6.76 7.88
N LEU A 41 -7.18 5.48 8.10
CA LEU A 41 -8.04 4.34 7.81
C LEU A 41 -9.28 4.35 8.71
N THR A 42 -9.12 4.64 10.01
CA THR A 42 -10.26 4.76 10.94
C THR A 42 -11.24 5.86 10.51
N CYS A 43 -10.74 7.02 10.07
CA CYS A 43 -11.57 8.11 9.53
C CYS A 43 -12.42 7.63 8.34
N LEU A 44 -11.80 6.93 7.38
CA LEU A 44 -12.50 6.38 6.23
C LEU A 44 -13.50 5.29 6.62
N ASP A 45 -13.13 4.34 7.48
CA ASP A 45 -14.01 3.25 7.90
C ASP A 45 -15.25 3.78 8.63
N THR A 46 -15.10 4.79 9.50
CA THR A 46 -16.26 5.43 10.15
C THR A 46 -17.12 6.23 9.17
N PHE A 47 -16.52 6.89 8.17
CA PHE A 47 -17.27 7.52 7.08
C PHE A 47 -18.09 6.51 6.28
N ILE A 48 -17.46 5.40 5.89
CA ILE A 48 -18.10 4.35 5.11
C ILE A 48 -19.27 3.74 5.90
N LYS A 49 -19.04 3.46 7.19
CA LYS A 49 -20.07 2.90 8.08
C LYS A 49 -21.27 3.84 8.25
N ASN A 50 -21.03 5.14 8.40
CA ASN A 50 -22.09 6.12 8.59
C ASN A 50 -22.79 6.58 7.30
N ARG A 51 -22.34 6.16 6.11
CA ARG A 51 -22.82 6.70 4.83
C ARG A 51 -24.34 6.70 4.69
N THR A 52 -25.00 5.60 5.07
CA THR A 52 -26.46 5.49 4.97
C THR A 52 -27.16 6.48 5.90
N HIS A 53 -26.66 6.65 7.13
CA HIS A 53 -27.19 7.62 8.08
C HIS A 53 -26.98 9.05 7.57
N TYR A 54 -25.81 9.37 7.03
CA TYR A 54 -25.55 10.68 6.44
C TYR A 54 -26.55 11.02 5.33
N MET A 55 -26.88 10.06 4.46
CA MET A 55 -27.87 10.29 3.39
C MET A 55 -29.28 10.51 3.93
N ILE A 56 -29.69 9.75 4.95
CA ILE A 56 -30.99 9.93 5.61
C ILE A 56 -31.07 11.32 6.24
N ILE A 57 -30.04 11.72 6.99
CA ILE A 57 -29.99 13.04 7.64
C ILE A 57 -30.02 14.18 6.61
N VAL A 58 -29.31 14.05 5.49
CA VAL A 58 -29.35 15.04 4.40
C VAL A 58 -30.76 15.15 3.82
N GLN A 59 -31.49 14.04 3.71
CA GLN A 59 -32.85 14.01 3.19
C GLN A 59 -33.87 14.59 4.18
N ASP A 60 -33.78 14.22 5.46
CA ASP A 60 -34.72 14.64 6.50
C ASP A 60 -34.54 16.10 6.93
N HIS A 61 -33.35 16.65 6.71
CA HIS A 61 -32.97 18.02 7.11
C HIS A 61 -32.40 18.84 5.94
N GLU A 62 -32.93 18.64 4.73
CA GLU A 62 -32.42 19.28 3.49
C GLU A 62 -32.28 20.80 3.61
N ASP A 63 -33.26 21.48 4.22
CA ASP A 63 -33.28 22.93 4.40
C ASP A 63 -32.21 23.46 5.38
N GLU A 64 -31.78 22.64 6.34
CA GLU A 64 -30.79 23.01 7.36
C GLU A 64 -29.38 22.49 7.04
N MET A 65 -29.27 21.59 6.08
CA MET A 65 -28.02 20.92 5.72
C MET A 65 -27.16 21.79 4.80
N ASP A 66 -25.84 21.77 5.04
CA ASP A 66 -24.89 22.43 4.14
C ASP A 66 -24.82 21.67 2.79
N ALA A 67 -25.29 22.30 1.71
CA ALA A 67 -25.30 21.73 0.36
C ALA A 67 -23.91 21.26 -0.12
N ASN A 68 -22.83 21.90 0.32
CA ASN A 68 -21.47 21.49 0.00
C ASN A 68 -21.08 20.21 0.76
N ILE A 69 -21.51 20.06 2.01
CA ILE A 69 -21.32 18.82 2.78
C ILE A 69 -22.17 17.70 2.17
N ALA A 70 -23.43 17.96 1.83
CA ALA A 70 -24.32 17.02 1.14
C ALA A 70 -23.66 16.46 -0.14
N LYS A 71 -23.10 17.34 -0.96
CA LYS A 71 -22.35 16.95 -2.17
C LYS A 71 -21.14 16.08 -1.87
N LYS A 72 -20.39 16.38 -0.81
CA LYS A 72 -19.18 15.62 -0.42
C LYS A 72 -19.48 14.24 0.14
N ILE A 73 -20.65 14.01 0.73
CA ILE A 73 -21.06 12.68 1.20
C ILE A 73 -21.22 11.71 0.00
N GLN A 74 -21.56 12.22 -1.19
CA GLN A 74 -21.66 11.42 -2.41
C GLN A 74 -20.31 10.83 -2.88
N ASP A 75 -19.19 11.32 -2.35
CA ASP A 75 -17.83 10.86 -2.67
C ASP A 75 -17.46 9.51 -2.01
N PHE A 76 -18.43 8.59 -2.01
CA PHE A 76 -18.36 7.31 -1.29
C PHE A 76 -17.42 6.31 -1.96
N LYS A 77 -17.46 6.23 -3.30
CA LYS A 77 -16.65 5.26 -4.04
C LYS A 77 -15.16 5.52 -3.85
N ASN A 78 -14.73 6.78 -3.93
CA ASN A 78 -13.35 7.16 -3.69
C ASN A 78 -12.93 6.88 -2.24
N ALA A 79 -13.82 7.10 -1.26
CA ALA A 79 -13.54 6.75 0.14
C ALA A 79 -13.35 5.23 0.32
N GLN A 80 -14.19 4.40 -0.32
CA GLN A 80 -14.05 2.94 -0.31
C GLN A 80 -12.75 2.48 -0.97
N ASP A 81 -12.41 3.03 -2.13
CA ASP A 81 -11.22 2.66 -2.88
C ASP A 81 -9.95 3.06 -2.12
N LEU A 82 -9.94 4.25 -1.50
CA LEU A 82 -8.84 4.69 -0.64
C LEU A 82 -8.73 3.81 0.61
N ALA A 83 -9.85 3.46 1.26
CA ALA A 83 -9.81 2.55 2.40
C ALA A 83 -9.27 1.16 2.01
N ALA A 84 -9.68 0.65 0.85
CA ALA A 84 -9.18 -0.62 0.32
C ALA A 84 -7.66 -0.60 0.10
N GLN A 85 -7.10 0.52 -0.37
CA GLN A 85 -5.66 0.70 -0.53
C GLN A 85 -4.93 0.88 0.81
N LEU A 86 -5.50 1.62 1.76
CA LEU A 86 -4.86 1.88 3.05
C LEU A 86 -4.88 0.66 3.98
N ARG A 87 -5.83 -0.28 3.83
CA ARG A 87 -5.90 -1.50 4.64
C ARG A 87 -4.62 -2.35 4.59
N PRO A 88 -4.12 -2.80 3.42
CA PRO A 88 -2.90 -3.61 3.36
C PRO A 88 -1.67 -2.83 3.82
N ILE A 89 -1.58 -1.53 3.53
CA ILE A 89 -0.51 -0.66 4.03
C ILE A 89 -0.53 -0.61 5.56
N GLY A 90 -1.71 -0.41 6.13
CA GLY A 90 -1.89 -0.38 7.57
C GLY A 90 -1.53 -1.70 8.23
N TYR A 91 -1.95 -2.82 7.65
CA TYR A 91 -1.57 -4.15 8.13
C TYR A 91 -0.04 -4.37 8.08
N ALA A 92 0.61 -3.95 7.00
CA ALA A 92 2.06 -4.03 6.86
C ALA A 92 2.79 -3.20 7.92
N LEU A 93 2.30 -1.99 8.22
CA LEU A 93 2.83 -1.13 9.29
C LEU A 93 2.63 -1.75 10.68
N ASP A 94 1.41 -2.23 11.00
CA ASP A 94 1.09 -2.93 12.26
C ASP A 94 2.07 -4.10 12.49
N LYS A 95 2.33 -4.90 11.45
CA LYS A 95 3.26 -6.04 11.54
C LYS A 95 4.72 -5.62 11.64
N SER A 96 5.14 -4.65 10.84
CA SER A 96 6.54 -4.18 10.80
C SER A 96 6.95 -3.49 12.10
N GLN A 97 6.02 -2.84 12.79
CA GLN A 97 6.25 -2.19 14.08
C GLN A 97 6.02 -3.10 15.29
N SER A 98 5.63 -4.37 15.07
CA SER A 98 5.43 -5.31 16.17
C SER A 98 6.75 -5.62 16.88
N ARG A 99 6.70 -5.83 18.20
CA ARG A 99 7.90 -6.07 19.05
C ARG A 99 8.79 -7.24 18.58
N ASN A 100 8.23 -8.17 17.80
CA ASN A 100 8.90 -9.37 17.34
C ASN A 100 9.22 -9.35 15.83
N CYS A 101 9.10 -8.19 15.17
CA CYS A 101 9.44 -8.08 13.75
C CYS A 101 10.96 -8.04 13.57
N SER A 102 11.55 -9.12 13.08
CA SER A 102 12.94 -9.09 12.62
C SER A 102 13.06 -8.28 11.32
N ASN A 103 14.26 -7.77 11.03
CA ASN A 103 14.50 -7.05 9.77
C ASN A 103 14.14 -7.89 8.53
N ALA A 104 14.44 -9.20 8.55
CA ALA A 104 14.09 -10.10 7.46
C ALA A 104 12.57 -10.25 7.27
N VAL A 105 11.82 -10.35 8.37
CA VAL A 105 10.34 -10.37 8.34
C VAL A 105 9.79 -9.05 7.83
N GLY A 106 10.35 -7.92 8.29
CA GLY A 106 9.99 -6.59 7.82
C GLY A 106 10.19 -6.44 6.30
N CYS A 107 11.37 -6.79 5.78
CA CYS A 107 11.64 -6.78 4.34
C CYS A 107 10.64 -7.64 3.57
N ARG A 108 10.32 -8.83 4.08
CA ARG A 108 9.33 -9.72 3.44
C ARG A 108 7.94 -9.11 3.39
N ILE A 109 7.49 -8.47 4.47
CA ILE A 109 6.19 -7.78 4.52
C ILE A 109 6.11 -6.69 3.44
N TRP A 110 7.15 -5.87 3.29
CA TRP A 110 7.18 -4.81 2.27
C TRP A 110 7.24 -5.36 0.84
N ILE A 111 7.98 -6.45 0.60
CA ILE A 111 8.00 -7.12 -0.71
C ILE A 111 6.61 -7.67 -1.06
N GLN A 112 5.92 -8.28 -0.10
CA GLN A 112 4.55 -8.77 -0.30
C GLN A 112 3.58 -7.62 -0.57
N LEU A 113 3.71 -6.50 0.15
CA LEU A 113 2.88 -5.33 -0.08
C LEU A 113 3.05 -4.76 -1.50
N LYS A 114 4.25 -4.84 -2.10
CA LYS A 114 4.52 -4.33 -3.46
C LYS A 114 3.68 -5.01 -4.54
N VAL A 115 3.35 -6.29 -4.34
CA VAL A 115 2.58 -7.10 -5.30
C VAL A 115 1.10 -7.18 -4.94
N GLU A 116 0.62 -6.37 -3.98
CA GLU A 116 -0.80 -6.33 -3.65
C GLU A 116 -1.62 -5.73 -4.82
N PRO A 117 -2.58 -6.48 -5.39
CA PRO A 117 -3.31 -6.05 -6.59
C PRO A 117 -4.06 -4.72 -6.40
N VAL A 118 -4.56 -4.47 -5.19
CA VAL A 118 -5.26 -3.22 -4.86
C VAL A 118 -4.34 -2.00 -4.91
N LEU A 119 -3.02 -2.19 -4.83
CA LEU A 119 -2.02 -1.13 -4.91
C LEU A 119 -1.44 -0.98 -6.33
N GLU A 120 -1.56 -1.99 -7.19
CA GLU A 120 -1.06 -1.96 -8.57
C GLU A 120 -1.72 -0.88 -9.44
N GLN A 121 -2.97 -0.53 -9.14
CA GLN A 121 -3.71 0.50 -9.88
C GLN A 121 -3.19 1.93 -9.63
N ASN A 122 -2.30 2.13 -8.65
CA ASN A 122 -1.79 3.46 -8.28
C ASN A 122 -0.27 3.58 -8.46
N ILE A 123 0.13 4.02 -9.65
CA ILE A 123 1.51 4.31 -10.09
C ILE A 123 2.28 5.19 -9.07
N TRP A 124 1.58 6.07 -8.34
CA TRP A 124 2.20 6.96 -7.35
C TRP A 124 2.74 6.22 -6.12
N LEU A 125 2.02 5.20 -5.61
CA LEU A 125 2.44 4.44 -4.42
C LEU A 125 3.67 3.58 -4.73
N GLN A 126 3.71 2.99 -5.93
CA GLN A 126 4.86 2.20 -6.39
C GLN A 126 6.15 3.04 -6.50
N LYS A 127 6.04 4.33 -6.83
CA LYS A 127 7.18 5.24 -6.99
C LYS A 127 7.66 5.89 -5.68
N ASN A 128 6.78 6.12 -4.70
CA ASN A 128 7.10 6.99 -3.55
C ASN A 128 7.05 6.31 -2.17
N VAL A 129 6.40 5.15 -2.02
CA VAL A 129 6.26 4.48 -0.70
C VAL A 129 7.33 3.44 -0.47
N ILE A 130 7.89 2.87 -1.54
CA ILE A 130 8.96 1.90 -1.45
C ILE A 130 10.27 2.69 -1.51
N PRO A 131 11.06 2.74 -0.41
CA PRO A 131 12.35 3.38 -0.48
C PRO A 131 13.14 2.69 -1.58
N ASP A 132 13.73 3.48 -2.47
CA ASP A 132 14.80 3.02 -3.34
C ASP A 132 15.89 2.51 -2.38
N ILE A 133 15.89 1.19 -2.14
CA ILE A 133 16.77 0.59 -1.15
C ILE A 133 18.16 0.78 -1.73
N LYS A 134 18.84 1.84 -1.30
CA LYS A 134 20.28 1.98 -1.44
C LYS A 134 20.89 0.87 -0.60
N VAL A 135 20.92 -0.34 -1.15
CA VAL A 135 21.58 -1.49 -0.55
C VAL A 135 23.02 -1.03 -0.32
N LYS A 136 23.43 -0.87 0.94
CA LYS A 136 24.86 -0.75 1.24
C LYS A 136 25.51 -1.94 0.56
N LYS A 137 26.53 -1.71 -0.28
CA LYS A 137 27.28 -2.79 -0.94
C LYS A 137 27.55 -3.88 0.08
N LEU A 138 26.97 -5.06 -0.15
CA LEU A 138 27.23 -6.23 0.68
C LEU A 138 28.73 -6.49 0.63
N THR A 139 29.30 -6.92 1.75
CA THR A 139 30.68 -7.41 1.72
C THR A 139 30.72 -8.69 0.89
N MET A 140 31.88 -9.00 0.31
CA MET A 140 32.07 -10.22 -0.50
C MET A 140 31.60 -11.48 0.25
N THR A 141 31.87 -11.55 1.55
CA THR A 141 31.46 -12.65 2.42
C THR A 141 29.93 -12.77 2.52
N GLN A 142 29.21 -11.66 2.67
CA GLN A 142 27.75 -11.66 2.72
C GLN A 142 27.14 -12.06 1.37
N MET A 143 27.75 -11.62 0.27
CA MET A 143 27.34 -11.97 -1.09
C MET A 143 27.47 -13.49 -1.30
N ASN A 144 28.59 -14.07 -0.88
CA ASN A 144 28.82 -15.51 -0.98
C ASN A 144 27.81 -16.32 -0.16
N THR A 145 27.52 -15.92 1.09
CA THR A 145 26.50 -16.60 1.91
C THR A 145 25.10 -16.53 1.29
N VAL A 146 24.73 -15.39 0.71
CA VAL A 146 23.44 -15.23 0.03
C VAL A 146 23.38 -16.11 -1.22
N ASN A 147 24.46 -16.14 -2.01
CA ASN A 147 24.55 -16.97 -3.21
C ASN A 147 24.46 -18.46 -2.86
N GLU A 148 25.23 -18.93 -1.88
CA GLU A 148 25.17 -20.32 -1.40
C GLU A 148 23.75 -20.71 -0.95
N TRP A 149 23.08 -19.83 -0.21
CA TRP A 149 21.71 -20.06 0.23
C TRP A 149 20.71 -20.10 -0.93
N LEU A 150 20.84 -19.20 -1.92
CA LEU A 150 19.98 -19.15 -3.10
C LEU A 150 20.17 -20.39 -3.98
N VAL A 151 21.40 -20.82 -4.18
CA VAL A 151 21.72 -22.07 -4.90
C VAL A 151 21.11 -23.28 -4.22
N ALA A 152 21.19 -23.36 -2.89
CA ALA A 152 20.60 -24.45 -2.12
C ALA A 152 19.07 -24.47 -2.18
N LYS A 153 18.43 -23.29 -2.34
CA LYS A 153 16.97 -23.16 -2.39
C LYS A 153 16.38 -23.33 -3.78
N ASP A 154 17.04 -22.82 -4.81
CA ASP A 154 16.63 -22.96 -6.19
C ASP A 154 17.86 -23.07 -7.10
N PRO A 155 18.27 -24.30 -7.47
CA PRO A 155 19.44 -24.52 -8.33
C PRO A 155 19.34 -23.86 -9.70
N LYS A 156 18.12 -23.58 -10.20
CA LYS A 156 17.91 -22.90 -11.49
C LYS A 156 18.27 -21.41 -11.42
N TYR A 157 18.33 -20.84 -10.21
CA TYR A 157 18.71 -19.46 -9.97
C TYR A 157 20.18 -19.17 -10.33
N ILE A 158 21.06 -20.19 -10.29
CA ILE A 158 22.47 -20.07 -10.72
C ILE A 158 22.57 -19.48 -12.13
N TRP A 159 21.74 -19.96 -13.05
CA TRP A 159 21.79 -19.52 -14.44
C TRP A 159 21.50 -18.02 -14.57
N TYR A 160 20.51 -17.52 -13.83
CA TYR A 160 20.17 -16.09 -13.82
C TYR A 160 21.27 -15.25 -13.15
N LEU A 161 21.92 -15.77 -12.12
CA LEU A 161 23.02 -15.12 -11.41
C LEU A 161 24.25 -14.98 -12.31
N ILE A 162 24.65 -16.06 -12.99
CA ILE A 162 25.75 -16.06 -13.96
C ILE A 162 25.44 -15.09 -15.11
N ALA A 163 24.22 -15.13 -15.66
CA ALA A 163 23.83 -14.23 -16.74
C ALA A 163 23.83 -12.76 -16.31
N TYR A 164 23.47 -12.46 -15.06
CA TYR A 164 23.50 -11.10 -14.51
C TYR A 164 24.93 -10.62 -14.25
N GLU A 165 25.79 -11.43 -13.62
CA GLU A 165 27.20 -11.10 -13.36
C GLU A 165 28.00 -10.93 -14.65
N ALA A 166 27.72 -11.75 -15.67
CA ALA A 166 28.34 -11.63 -16.97
C ALA A 166 27.91 -10.35 -17.71
N LYS A 167 26.67 -9.88 -17.54
CA LYS A 167 26.20 -8.58 -18.06
C LYS A 167 26.72 -7.38 -17.27
N ALA A 168 26.99 -7.55 -15.97
CA ALA A 168 27.44 -6.48 -15.07
C ALA A 168 28.96 -6.30 -15.05
N SER A 169 29.71 -7.29 -15.56
CA SER A 169 31.16 -7.22 -15.76
C SER A 169 31.51 -6.50 -17.08
N PRO A 170 32.72 -5.97 -17.27
CA PRO A 170 33.10 -5.19 -18.46
C PRO A 170 33.36 -6.10 -19.68
N PHE A 171 32.49 -7.07 -19.93
CA PHE A 171 32.60 -7.96 -21.08
C PHE A 171 31.97 -7.31 -22.32
N PRO A 172 32.60 -7.43 -23.50
CA PRO A 172 32.04 -6.91 -24.74
C PRO A 172 30.66 -7.51 -25.03
N PRO A 173 29.66 -6.73 -25.47
CA PRO A 173 28.31 -7.21 -25.78
C PRO A 173 28.25 -8.37 -26.80
N SER A 174 29.29 -8.52 -27.62
CA SER A 174 29.43 -9.59 -28.62
C SER A 174 29.49 -11.00 -28.01
N PHE A 175 29.91 -11.13 -26.74
CA PHE A 175 29.95 -12.42 -26.03
C PHE A 175 28.57 -13.01 -25.73
N PHE A 176 27.51 -12.20 -25.82
CA PHE A 176 26.15 -12.58 -25.43
C PHE A 176 25.19 -12.66 -26.63
N THR A 177 25.72 -12.82 -27.84
CA THR A 177 24.91 -13.03 -29.05
C THR A 177 24.64 -14.52 -29.24
N ASP A 178 23.38 -14.89 -29.49
CA ASP A 178 22.88 -16.28 -29.60
C ASP A 178 23.47 -17.09 -30.79
N ASN A 179 24.46 -16.55 -31.52
CA ASN A 179 25.06 -17.17 -32.69
C ASN A 179 26.11 -18.25 -32.37
N ALA A 180 26.43 -18.50 -31.09
CA ALA A 180 27.44 -19.49 -30.70
C ALA A 180 26.95 -20.95 -30.67
N VAL A 181 25.74 -21.24 -31.16
CA VAL A 181 25.25 -22.62 -31.33
C VAL A 181 24.99 -22.90 -32.82
N SER A 182 26.06 -22.98 -33.61
CA SER A 182 26.05 -23.76 -34.85
C SER A 182 27.41 -24.44 -35.09
N LEU A 183 27.82 -25.28 -34.15
CA LEU A 183 28.76 -26.34 -34.49
C LEU A 183 27.98 -27.40 -35.28
N SER A 184 27.94 -27.23 -36.60
CA SER A 184 27.63 -28.32 -37.51
C SER A 184 28.72 -29.37 -37.33
N PRO A 185 28.41 -30.65 -37.08
CA PRO A 185 29.43 -31.68 -37.08
C PRO A 185 29.81 -31.92 -38.54
N VAL A 186 30.99 -31.46 -38.94
CA VAL A 186 31.59 -31.88 -40.20
C VAL A 186 32.57 -33.01 -39.88
N THR A 187 32.16 -34.18 -40.37
CA THR A 187 32.87 -35.45 -40.61
C THR A 187 34.36 -35.35 -40.88
#